data_AF-H9BWP3-F1
#
_entry.id   AF-H9BWP3-F1
#
_cell.length_a   1.000
_cell.length_b   1.000
_cell.length_c   1.000
_cell.angle_alpha   90.00
_cell.angle_beta   90.00
_cell.angle_gamma   90.00
#
_symmetry.space_group_name_H-M   'P 1'
#
loop_
_entity.id
_entity.type
_entity.pdbx_description
1 polymer ?
#
loop_
_entity_poly.entity_id
_entity_poly.type
_entity_poly.pdbx_seq_one_letter_code
_entity_poly.pdbx_strand_id
1 'polypeptide(L)'
;MILHLSYEIEKKEELSFDDSSELLNSTELGIIKSQIRKNACVIDEYIEKIHLFVNKEKYPLHEAFIEKLRQQMFLHMEENDTFRRVLWNHYKAERSFLPRSLLL
;
A
#
# COMPACT_ATOMS: atom_id res chain seq x y z
N MET A 1 22.61 -25.25 -26.57
CA MET A 1 22.41 -23.80 -26.86
C MET A 1 21.44 -23.27 -25.84
N ILE A 2 21.86 -22.35 -24.98
CA ILE A 2 21.01 -21.75 -23.96
C ILE A 2 20.53 -20.42 -24.52
N LEU A 3 19.23 -20.30 -24.77
CA LEU A 3 18.58 -19.09 -25.25
C LEU A 3 18.36 -18.17 -24.04
N HIS A 4 19.17 -17.12 -23.91
CA HIS A 4 18.92 -16.04 -22.96
C HIS A 4 17.82 -15.15 -23.54
N LEU A 5 16.58 -15.37 -23.09
CA LEU A 5 15.45 -14.50 -23.40
C LEU A 5 15.57 -13.25 -22.52
N SER A 6 16.22 -12.20 -23.05
CA SER A 6 16.26 -10.89 -22.43
C SER A 6 14.89 -10.24 -22.57
N TYR A 7 14.03 -10.43 -21.57
CA TYR A 7 12.79 -9.66 -21.47
C TYR A 7 13.19 -8.24 -21.05
N GLU A 8 13.21 -7.30 -21.99
CA GLU A 8 13.23 -5.88 -21.69
C GLU A 8 11.95 -5.58 -20.90
N ILE A 9 12.09 -5.51 -19.58
CA ILE A 9 11.06 -4.97 -18.71
C ILE A 9 10.95 -3.50 -19.11
N GLU A 10 9.94 -3.17 -19.90
CA GLU A 10 9.51 -1.80 -20.14
C GLU A 10 9.43 -1.13 -18.76
N LYS A 11 10.34 -0.17 -18.52
CA LYS A 11 10.34 0.62 -17.30
C LYS A 11 9.02 1.36 -17.28
N LYS A 12 8.09 0.82 -16.50
CA LYS A 12 6.83 1.46 -16.13
C LYS A 12 7.17 2.92 -15.79
N GLU A 13 6.69 3.83 -16.62
CA GLU A 13 6.89 5.27 -16.42
C GLU A 13 6.49 5.57 -14.98
N GLU A 14 7.49 5.87 -14.16
CA GLU A 14 7.28 6.37 -12.82
C GLU A 14 6.57 7.70 -13.03
N LEU A 15 5.25 7.72 -12.76
CA LEU A 15 4.50 8.94 -12.55
C LEU A 15 5.31 9.79 -11.59
N SER A 16 6.04 10.76 -12.14
CA SER A 16 6.81 11.74 -11.39
C SER A 16 5.78 12.57 -10.64
N PHE A 17 5.50 12.17 -9.41
CA PHE A 17 4.93 13.09 -8.42
C PHE A 17 5.94 14.22 -8.29
N ASP A 18 5.48 15.42 -8.63
CA ASP A 18 6.25 16.65 -8.65
C ASP A 18 7.12 16.76 -7.40
N ASP A 19 8.43 16.92 -7.61
CA ASP A 19 9.49 16.92 -6.60
C ASP A 19 9.52 18.26 -5.81
N SER A 20 8.34 18.88 -5.65
CA SER A 20 8.12 19.94 -4.67
C SER A 20 7.96 19.26 -3.31
N SER A 21 9.11 18.97 -2.71
CA SER A 21 9.32 18.41 -1.38
C SER A 21 8.81 19.33 -0.28
N GLU A 22 7.52 19.64 -0.28
CA GLU A 22 6.85 20.19 0.89
C GLU A 22 6.64 19.05 1.88
N LEU A 23 7.38 19.11 2.99
CA LEU A 23 7.13 18.26 4.14
C LEU A 23 5.64 18.35 4.48
N LEU A 24 4.97 17.19 4.51
CA LEU A 24 3.57 17.08 4.91
C LEU A 24 3.31 17.89 6.18
N ASN A 25 2.23 18.66 6.15
CA ASN A 25 1.74 19.36 7.33
C ASN A 25 1.25 18.35 8.38
N SER A 26 1.25 18.76 9.65
CA SER A 26 0.70 17.99 10.77
C SER A 26 -0.71 17.44 10.52
N THR A 27 -1.56 18.21 9.84
CA THR A 27 -2.91 17.81 9.45
C THR A 27 -2.92 16.68 8.42
N GLU A 28 -2.13 16.81 7.36
CA GLU A 28 -1.98 15.81 6.29
C GLU A 28 -1.40 14.51 6.83
N LEU A 29 -0.41 14.61 7.70
CA LEU A 29 0.20 13.47 8.39
C LEU A 29 -0.81 12.76 9.30
N GLY A 30 -1.69 13.52 9.96
CA GLY A 30 -2.83 12.98 10.71
C GLY A 30 -3.83 12.25 9.83
N ILE A 31 -4.17 12.81 8.67
CA ILE A 31 -5.08 12.20 7.68
C ILE A 31 -4.50 10.89 7.16
N ILE A 32 -3.23 10.89 6.73
CA ILE A 32 -2.55 9.70 6.19
C ILE A 32 -2.52 8.59 7.24
N LYS A 33 -2.13 8.89 8.49
CA LYS A 33 -2.13 7.91 9.58
C LYS A 33 -3.53 7.37 9.87
N SER A 34 -4.55 8.22 9.82
CA SER A 34 -5.95 7.81 9.99
C SER A 34 -6.39 6.87 8.86
N GLN A 35 -6.05 7.20 7.62
CA GLN A 35 -6.41 6.40 6.45
C GLN A 35 -5.70 5.04 6.46
N ILE A 36 -4.42 4.98 6.84
CA ILE A 36 -3.70 3.71 7.05
C ILE A 36 -4.42 2.81 8.05
N ARG A 37 -4.91 3.37 9.16
CA ARG A 37 -5.64 2.61 10.19
C ARG A 37 -7.00 2.13 9.69
N LYS A 38 -7.77 3.00 9.03
CA LYS A 38 -9.07 2.65 8.45
C LYS A 38 -8.94 1.56 7.41
N ASN A 39 -7.97 1.69 6.49
CA ASN A 39 -7.73 0.69 5.46
C ASN A 39 -7.30 -0.65 6.08
N ALA A 40 -6.48 -0.65 7.13
CA ALA A 40 -6.13 -1.88 7.83
C ALA A 40 -7.36 -2.58 8.43
N CYS A 41 -8.24 -1.83 9.10
CA CYS A 41 -9.50 -2.35 9.65
C CYS A 41 -10.39 -2.97 8.55
N VAL A 42 -10.52 -2.29 7.41
CA VAL A 42 -11.30 -2.78 6.27
C VAL A 42 -10.69 -4.06 5.69
N ILE A 43 -9.36 -4.11 5.55
CA ILE A 43 -8.65 -5.31 5.07
C ILE A 43 -8.90 -6.50 6.02
N ASP A 44 -8.79 -6.28 7.33
CA ASP A 44 -9.04 -7.31 8.33
C ASP A 44 -10.48 -7.86 8.23
N GLU A 45 -11.48 -6.98 8.05
CA GLU A 45 -12.87 -7.41 7.80
C GLU A 45 -13.02 -8.25 6.53
N TYR A 46 -12.32 -7.89 5.45
CA TYR A 46 -12.34 -8.68 4.22
C TYR A 46 -11.71 -10.05 4.41
N ILE A 47 -10.58 -10.13 5.13
CA ILE A 47 -9.92 -11.40 5.47
C ILE A 47 -10.88 -12.29 6.27
N GLU A 48 -11.54 -11.76 7.30
CA GLU A 48 -12.51 -12.50 8.10
C GLU A 48 -13.69 -13.02 7.27
N LYS A 49 -14.27 -12.16 6.41
CA LYS A 49 -15.37 -12.53 5.51
C LYS A 49 -14.94 -13.65 4.56
N ILE A 50 -13.80 -13.50 3.89
CA ILE A 50 -13.28 -14.53 2.97
C ILE A 50 -13.02 -15.83 3.73
N HIS A 51 -12.42 -15.78 4.91
CA HIS A 51 -12.16 -16.96 5.72
C HIS A 51 -13.47 -17.67 6.12
N LEU A 52 -14.52 -16.93 6.47
CA LEU A 52 -15.84 -17.49 6.78
C LEU A 52 -16.42 -18.23 5.57
N PHE A 53 -16.44 -17.59 4.40
CA PHE A 53 -17.02 -18.17 3.19
C PHE A 53 -16.23 -19.39 2.68
N VAL A 54 -14.90 -19.32 2.69
CA VAL A 54 -14.04 -20.39 2.16
C VAL A 54 -13.96 -21.58 3.12
N ASN A 55 -13.70 -21.34 4.41
CA ASN A 55 -13.37 -22.42 5.34
C ASN A 55 -14.57 -22.95 6.12
N LYS A 56 -15.49 -22.07 6.55
CA LYS A 56 -16.62 -22.48 7.40
C LYS A 56 -17.84 -22.91 6.58
N GLU A 57 -18.18 -22.15 5.55
CA GLU A 57 -19.43 -22.38 4.81
C GLU A 57 -19.23 -23.28 3.57
N LYS A 58 -17.99 -23.42 3.04
CA LYS A 58 -17.66 -24.24 1.86
C LYS A 58 -18.62 -24.04 0.69
N TYR A 59 -19.07 -22.81 0.46
CA TYR A 59 -20.06 -22.50 -0.57
C TYR A 59 -19.43 -22.52 -1.98
N PRO A 60 -19.75 -23.52 -2.83
CA PRO A 60 -19.11 -23.65 -4.14
C PRO A 60 -19.68 -22.69 -5.20
N LEU A 61 -20.81 -22.03 -4.93
CA LEU A 61 -21.54 -21.20 -5.90
C LEU A 61 -21.08 -19.74 -5.94
N HIS A 62 -20.07 -19.35 -5.16
CA HIS A 62 -19.68 -17.95 -4.95
C HIS A 62 -18.20 -17.68 -5.23
N GLU A 63 -17.51 -18.52 -5.99
CA GLU A 63 -16.10 -18.27 -6.37
C GLU A 63 -15.92 -16.87 -7.01
N ALA A 64 -16.80 -16.50 -7.94
CA ALA A 64 -16.79 -15.16 -8.53
C ALA A 64 -17.10 -14.03 -7.53
N PHE A 65 -17.84 -14.31 -6.46
CA PHE A 65 -18.13 -13.35 -5.40
C PHE A 65 -16.93 -13.19 -4.45
N ILE A 66 -16.31 -14.29 -4.04
CA ILE A 66 -15.08 -14.31 -3.24
C ILE A 66 -13.95 -13.59 -4.00
N GLU A 67 -13.86 -13.79 -5.32
CA GLU A 67 -12.87 -13.12 -6.15
C GLU A 67 -13.08 -11.60 -6.18
N LYS A 68 -14.34 -11.13 -6.23
CA LYS A 68 -14.64 -9.69 -6.08
C LYS A 68 -14.21 -9.14 -4.72
N LEU A 69 -14.44 -9.90 -3.64
CA LEU A 69 -13.98 -9.50 -2.29
C LEU A 69 -12.45 -9.41 -2.23
N ARG A 70 -11.74 -10.37 -2.83
CA ARG A 70 -10.28 -10.35 -2.92
C ARG A 70 -9.77 -9.15 -3.71
N GLN A 71 -10.39 -8.85 -4.85
CA GLN A 71 -10.02 -7.67 -5.66
C GLN A 71 -10.21 -6.37 -4.87
N GLN A 72 -11.33 -6.21 -4.16
CA GLN A 72 -11.55 -5.03 -3.32
C GLN A 72 -10.55 -4.94 -2.17
N MET A 73 -10.28 -6.06 -1.49
CA MET A 73 -9.27 -6.13 -0.44
C MET A 73 -7.88 -5.73 -0.96
N PHE A 74 -7.51 -6.22 -2.15
CA PHE A 74 -6.24 -5.90 -2.79
C PHE A 74 -6.09 -4.40 -3.08
N LEU A 75 -7.14 -3.74 -3.58
CA LEU A 75 -7.13 -2.29 -3.79
C LEU A 75 -6.86 -1.53 -2.48
N HIS A 76 -7.51 -1.93 -1.38
CA HIS A 76 -7.26 -1.32 -0.07
C HIS A 76 -5.83 -1.57 0.43
N MET A 77 -5.25 -2.74 0.13
CA MET A 77 -3.84 -3.03 0.44
C MET A 77 -2.88 -2.14 -0.34
N GLU A 78 -3.07 -2.00 -1.66
CA GLU A 78 -2.24 -1.13 -2.51
C GLU A 78 -2.33 0.34 -2.08
N GLU A 79 -3.53 0.80 -1.74
CA GLU A 79 -3.75 2.15 -1.22
C GLU A 79 -3.02 2.35 0.11
N ASN A 80 -3.11 1.38 1.03
CA ASN A 80 -2.42 1.41 2.32
C ASN A 80 -0.89 1.45 2.15
N ASP A 81 -0.35 0.63 1.25
CA ASP A 81 1.08 0.60 0.95
C ASP A 81 1.57 1.91 0.34
N THR A 82 0.75 2.54 -0.50
CA THR A 82 1.03 3.87 -1.05
C THR A 82 1.11 4.91 0.07
N PHE A 83 0.13 4.94 0.99
CA PHE A 83 0.17 5.85 2.14
C PHE A 83 1.36 5.60 3.05
N ARG A 84 1.72 4.34 3.31
CA ARG A 84 2.91 3.98 4.10
C ARG A 84 4.19 4.44 3.41
N ARG A 85 4.28 4.34 2.09
CA ARG A 85 5.43 4.82 1.30
C ARG A 85 5.56 6.34 1.38
N VAL A 86 4.45 7.07 1.24
CA VAL A 86 4.43 8.53 1.41
C VAL A 86 4.90 8.92 2.81
N LEU A 87 4.38 8.26 3.85
CA LEU A 87 4.78 8.48 5.23
C LEU A 87 6.27 8.18 5.47
N TRP A 88 6.80 7.10 4.87
CA TRP A 88 8.21 6.75 4.94
C TRP A 88 9.10 7.79 4.26
N ASN A 89 8.72 8.24 3.06
CA ASN A 89 9.44 9.27 2.32
C ASN A 89 9.45 10.60 3.10
N HIS A 90 8.34 10.96 3.73
CA HIS A 90 8.26 12.12 4.62
C HIS A 90 9.25 12.02 5.79
N TYR A 91 9.29 10.89 6.51
CA TYR A 91 10.26 10.69 7.60
C TYR A 91 11.71 10.69 7.12
N LYS A 92 11.98 10.15 5.94
CA LYS A 92 13.31 10.17 5.33
C LYS A 92 13.73 11.60 5.00
N ALA A 93 12.83 12.41 4.45
CA ALA A 93 13.06 13.83 4.18
C ALA A 93 13.32 14.61 5.48
N GLU A 94 12.47 14.44 6.49
CA GLU A 94 12.62 15.08 7.81
C GLU A 94 13.99 14.75 8.45
N ARG A 95 14.42 13.49 8.40
CA ARG A 95 15.72 13.06 8.91
C ARG A 95 16.91 13.65 8.13
N SER A 96 16.75 13.86 6.81
CA SER A 96 17.79 14.48 5.99
C SER A 96 17.93 15.99 6.20
N PHE A 97 16.88 16.66 6.67
CA PHE A 97 16.88 18.08 7.01
C PHE A 97 17.49 18.38 8.39
N LEU A 98 17.65 17.38 9.27
CA LEU A 98 18.33 17.57 10.56
C LEU A 98 19.85 17.53 10.38
N PRO A 99 20.60 18.58 10.79
CA PRO A 99 22.06 18.57 10.69
C PRO A 99 22.64 17.46 11.58
N ARG A 100 23.67 16.78 11.07
CA ARG A 100 24.42 15.70 11.76
C ARG A 100 24.93 16.07 13.17
N SER A 101 24.88 17.34 13.56
CA SER A 101 25.33 17.86 14.85
C SER A 101 24.39 17.58 16.04
N LEU A 102 23.19 17.04 15.82
CA LEU A 102 22.21 16.76 16.88
C LEU A 102 21.95 15.26 17.13
N LEU A 103 22.75 14.36 16.54
CA LEU A 103 22.64 12.91 16.73
C LEU A 103 23.64 12.36 17.77
N LEU A 104 23.75 13.01 18.93
CA LEU A 104 24.46 12.49 20.11
C LEU A 104 23.49 11.80 21.07
#